data_AF-A0A945BJA9-F1
#
_entry.id   AF-A0A945BJA9-F1
#
_cell.length_a   1.000
_cell.length_b   1.000
_cell.length_c   1.000
_cell.angle_alpha   90.00
_cell.angle_beta   90.00
_cell.angle_gamma   90.00
#
_symmetry.space_group_name_H-M   'P 1'
#
loop_
_entity.id
_entity.type
_entity.pdbx_description
1 polymer ?
#
loop_
_entity_poly.entity_id
_entity_poly.type
_entity_poly.pdbx_seq_one_letter_code
_entity_poly.pdbx_strand_id
1 'polypeptide(L)'
;MLQWNDGKSWEHRAFWGEDKIGWGQPNTASRRKLGPLPKPGEWVRLEGSAKSGGLSAGAQVAGWAFTQFDGTVYWDKAGLVARQKSATEKRLNAVRDRLAKLEGEVPTTMIMGELTPPRKTFVLARGQYDQPSEIEVGVGLPGALGQWPADIPRNRLGLAKWLASETNPLTARVTVNRLWQMHFGTGIVKSVEDFGAQGEWPTHPGLLDWLATEFIRSKWNQKAMH
;
A
#
# COMPACT_ATOMS: atom_id res chain seq x y z
N MET A 1 26.15 -20.61 34.09
CA MET A 1 25.31 -20.45 32.89
C MET A 1 25.22 -18.97 32.54
N LEU A 2 25.44 -18.62 31.29
CA LEU A 2 25.23 -17.30 30.70
C LEU A 2 23.95 -17.33 29.86
N GLN A 3 23.11 -16.32 30.00
CA GLN A 3 21.83 -16.19 29.33
C GLN A 3 21.76 -14.86 28.59
N TRP A 4 21.14 -14.84 27.41
CA TRP A 4 20.87 -13.63 26.63
C TRP A 4 19.38 -13.48 26.36
N ASN A 5 18.91 -12.24 26.33
CA ASN A 5 17.55 -11.91 25.90
C ASN A 5 17.59 -11.18 24.55
N ASP A 6 16.83 -11.65 23.57
CA ASP A 6 16.77 -11.10 22.21
C ASP A 6 15.66 -10.04 22.01
N GLY A 7 15.07 -9.56 23.12
CA GLY A 7 13.88 -8.71 23.15
C GLY A 7 12.56 -9.48 23.14
N LYS A 8 12.57 -10.79 22.91
CA LYS A 8 11.36 -11.64 22.87
C LYS A 8 11.44 -12.82 23.84
N SER A 9 12.62 -13.44 23.99
CA SER A 9 12.80 -14.65 24.76
C SER A 9 14.17 -14.72 25.45
N TRP A 10 14.26 -15.59 26.47
CA TRP A 10 15.50 -15.96 27.15
C TRP A 10 16.04 -17.32 26.67
N GLU A 11 15.55 -17.82 25.53
CA GLU A 11 15.87 -19.15 24.98
C GLU A 11 17.25 -19.18 24.29
N HIS A 12 18.20 -18.43 24.84
CA HIS A 12 19.58 -18.30 24.39
C HIS A 12 20.48 -18.48 25.62
N ARG A 13 20.97 -19.71 25.87
CA ARG A 13 21.74 -20.04 27.07
C ARG A 13 22.94 -20.92 26.78
N ALA A 14 24.04 -20.60 27.45
CA ALA A 14 25.28 -21.34 27.40
C ALA A 14 25.76 -21.69 28.81
N PHE A 15 26.33 -22.87 29.01
CA PHE A 15 26.85 -23.28 30.32
C PHE A 15 28.20 -24.00 30.24
N TRP A 16 28.90 -23.98 31.37
CA TRP A 16 30.16 -24.67 31.59
C TRP A 16 30.02 -25.62 32.78
N GLY A 17 30.67 -26.78 32.71
CA GLY A 17 30.64 -27.80 33.76
C GLY A 17 29.56 -28.86 33.58
N GLU A 18 29.06 -29.33 34.71
CA GLU A 18 27.95 -30.29 34.79
C GLU A 18 26.62 -29.61 34.46
N ASP A 19 25.71 -30.37 33.86
CA ASP A 19 24.42 -29.85 33.42
C ASP A 19 23.38 -29.86 34.56
N LYS A 20 23.54 -28.97 35.53
CA LYS A 20 22.71 -28.89 36.74
C LYS A 20 21.52 -27.93 36.64
N ILE A 21 21.52 -27.02 35.66
CA ILE A 21 20.47 -26.00 35.52
C ILE A 21 19.50 -26.44 34.42
N GLY A 22 18.30 -26.84 34.83
CA GLY A 22 17.29 -27.53 34.02
C GLY A 22 16.54 -26.71 32.95
N TRP A 23 16.98 -25.50 32.61
CA TRP A 23 16.20 -24.58 31.77
C TRP A 23 16.48 -24.75 30.29
N GLY A 24 15.42 -24.74 29.47
CA GLY A 24 15.52 -24.91 28.02
C GLY A 24 15.75 -26.36 27.58
N GLN A 25 15.84 -26.55 26.26
CA GLN A 25 15.98 -27.87 25.65
C GLN A 25 17.47 -28.23 25.49
N PRO A 26 17.93 -29.39 25.98
CA PRO A 26 19.32 -29.81 25.86
C PRO A 26 19.83 -29.78 24.41
N ASN A 27 21.08 -29.35 24.22
CA ASN A 27 21.77 -29.26 22.92
C ASN A 27 21.15 -28.27 21.91
N THR A 28 20.22 -27.42 22.35
CA THR A 28 19.65 -26.35 21.52
C THR A 28 20.26 -24.99 21.87
N ALA A 29 19.79 -23.93 21.20
CA ALA A 29 20.11 -22.54 21.56
C ALA A 29 19.76 -22.21 23.02
N SER A 30 18.73 -22.85 23.57
CA SER A 30 18.23 -22.53 24.90
C SER A 30 18.88 -23.28 26.05
N ARG A 31 19.79 -24.22 25.74
CA ARG A 31 20.64 -24.92 26.71
C ARG A 31 21.83 -25.60 26.02
N ARG A 32 22.92 -24.86 25.84
CA ARG A 32 24.13 -25.36 25.17
C ARG A 32 25.32 -25.47 26.11
N LYS A 33 26.00 -26.63 26.11
CA LYS A 33 27.29 -26.78 26.81
C LYS A 33 28.42 -26.19 25.97
N LEU A 34 29.25 -25.34 26.58
CA LEU A 34 30.42 -24.74 25.92
C LEU A 34 31.76 -25.30 26.41
N GLY A 35 31.80 -25.95 27.58
CA GLY A 35 33.04 -26.56 28.06
C GLY A 35 32.98 -27.04 29.52
N PRO A 36 34.12 -27.49 30.07
CA PRO A 36 34.26 -27.74 31.51
C PRO A 36 34.28 -26.43 32.31
N LEU A 37 34.10 -26.51 33.63
CA LEU A 37 34.37 -25.37 34.50
C LEU A 37 35.89 -25.09 34.54
N PRO A 38 36.30 -23.82 34.69
CA PRO A 38 37.69 -23.48 34.93
C PRO A 38 38.17 -24.06 36.26
N LYS A 39 39.49 -24.20 36.41
CA LYS A 39 40.10 -24.63 37.67
C LYS A 39 39.82 -23.59 38.77
N PRO A 40 39.50 -24.01 40.00
CA PRO A 40 39.38 -23.08 41.13
C PRO A 40 40.66 -22.28 41.35
N GLY A 41 40.52 -21.00 41.70
CA GLY A 41 41.64 -20.10 42.03
C GLY A 41 42.27 -19.37 40.84
N GLU A 42 41.83 -19.62 39.61
CA GLU A 42 42.32 -18.95 38.41
C GLU A 42 41.26 -18.02 37.80
N TRP A 43 41.69 -16.85 37.31
CA TRP A 43 40.84 -16.00 36.47
C TRP A 43 40.84 -16.54 35.04
N VAL A 44 39.67 -16.97 34.57
CA VAL A 44 39.49 -17.48 33.21
C VAL A 44 38.40 -16.71 32.50
N ARG A 45 38.70 -16.27 31.26
CA ARG A 45 37.71 -15.64 30.39
C ARG A 45 36.79 -16.71 29.80
N LEU A 46 35.51 -16.62 30.12
CA LEU A 46 34.46 -17.43 29.49
C LEU A 46 33.79 -16.63 28.37
N GLU A 47 33.76 -17.20 27.16
CA GLU A 47 33.12 -16.57 26.01
C GLU A 47 32.28 -17.57 25.21
N GLY A 48 31.18 -17.08 24.64
CA GLY A 48 30.29 -17.84 23.79
C GLY A 48 29.91 -17.02 22.57
N SER A 49 29.84 -17.67 21.41
CA SER A 49 29.40 -17.01 20.18
C SER A 49 27.89 -16.78 20.23
N ALA A 50 27.44 -15.57 19.90
CA ALA A 50 26.01 -15.27 19.74
C ALA A 50 25.30 -16.25 18.80
N LYS A 51 25.98 -16.68 17.73
CA LYS A 51 25.47 -17.70 16.79
C LYS A 51 25.27 -19.05 17.47
N SER A 52 26.17 -19.43 18.38
CA SER A 52 26.05 -20.69 19.14
C SER A 52 24.90 -20.66 20.15
N GLY A 53 24.55 -19.47 20.64
CA GLY A 53 23.33 -19.24 21.43
C GLY A 53 22.06 -19.07 20.58
N GLY A 54 22.12 -19.31 19.27
CA GLY A 54 20.95 -19.23 18.37
C GLY A 54 20.51 -17.82 17.98
N LEU A 55 21.28 -16.78 18.32
CA LEU A 55 20.97 -15.42 17.90
C LEU A 55 21.23 -15.25 16.40
N SER A 56 20.22 -14.76 15.69
CA SER A 56 20.29 -14.50 14.24
C SER A 56 21.08 -13.23 13.93
N ALA A 57 21.54 -13.08 12.70
CA ALA A 57 22.13 -11.82 12.25
C ALA A 57 21.10 -10.68 12.38
N GLY A 58 21.48 -9.60 13.06
CA GLY A 58 20.60 -8.46 13.33
C GLY A 58 19.75 -8.58 14.61
N ALA A 59 19.80 -9.70 15.33
CA ALA A 59 19.17 -9.82 16.64
C ALA A 59 19.75 -8.78 17.61
N GLN A 60 18.89 -8.11 18.37
CA GLN A 60 19.31 -7.16 19.39
C GLN A 60 19.36 -7.88 20.74
N VAL A 61 20.51 -7.84 21.41
CA VAL A 61 20.61 -8.32 22.78
C VAL A 61 20.09 -7.23 23.71
N ALA A 62 18.88 -7.42 24.24
CA ALA A 62 18.22 -6.49 25.14
C ALA A 62 18.66 -6.67 26.61
N GLY A 63 19.28 -7.80 26.94
CA GLY A 63 19.81 -8.07 28.27
C GLY A 63 20.64 -9.35 28.33
N TRP A 64 21.38 -9.52 29.43
CA TRP A 64 22.09 -10.77 29.75
C TRP A 64 22.00 -11.07 31.25
N ALA A 65 22.25 -12.32 31.62
CA ALA A 65 22.32 -12.73 33.03
C ALA A 65 23.31 -13.89 33.24
N PHE A 66 23.92 -13.93 34.44
CA PHE A 66 24.71 -15.06 34.91
C PHE A 66 23.92 -15.84 35.96
N THR A 67 24.00 -17.16 35.89
CA THR A 67 23.38 -18.06 36.86
C THR A 67 24.37 -19.14 37.23
N GLN A 68 24.65 -19.28 38.52
CA GLN A 68 25.50 -20.34 39.07
C GLN A 68 24.63 -21.40 39.76
N PHE A 69 25.18 -22.61 39.89
CA PHE A 69 24.61 -23.68 40.70
C PHE A 69 25.63 -24.06 41.75
N ASP A 70 25.29 -23.80 43.02
CA ASP A 70 26.13 -24.07 44.20
C ASP A 70 27.51 -23.35 44.18
N GLY A 71 28.21 -23.36 45.31
CA GLY A 71 29.54 -22.77 45.47
C GLY A 71 29.58 -21.23 45.40
N THR A 72 30.79 -20.69 45.23
CA THR A 72 31.04 -19.24 45.12
C THR A 72 31.79 -18.94 43.82
N VAL A 73 31.27 -18.00 43.03
CA VAL A 73 31.89 -17.52 41.79
C VAL A 73 32.09 -16.01 41.88
N TYR A 74 33.26 -15.54 41.46
CA TYR A 74 33.55 -14.12 41.30
C TYR A 74 33.53 -13.76 39.83
N TRP A 75 32.89 -12.64 39.49
CA TRP A 75 32.83 -12.09 38.14
C TRP A 75 33.55 -10.75 38.11
N ASP A 76 34.32 -10.52 37.04
CA ASP A 76 34.92 -9.21 36.75
C ASP A 76 34.20 -8.59 35.54
N LYS A 77 34.91 -8.24 34.46
CA LYS A 77 34.32 -7.60 33.28
C LYS A 77 33.42 -8.56 32.51
N ALA A 78 32.18 -8.14 32.31
CA ALA A 78 31.20 -8.78 31.43
C ALA A 78 30.83 -7.84 30.28
N GLY A 79 30.67 -8.39 29.07
CA GLY A 79 30.45 -7.58 27.87
C GLY A 79 30.05 -8.36 26.64
N LEU A 80 29.64 -7.63 25.59
CA LEU A 80 29.48 -8.15 24.24
C LEU A 80 30.57 -7.56 23.35
N VAL A 81 31.19 -8.39 22.52
CA VAL A 81 32.06 -7.92 21.44
C VAL A 81 31.24 -7.83 20.17
N ALA A 82 30.94 -6.61 19.73
CA ALA A 82 30.24 -6.35 18.48
C ALA A 82 31.18 -5.63 17.50
N ARG A 83 30.98 -5.86 16.20
CA ARG A 83 31.68 -5.08 15.16
C ARG A 83 31.34 -3.60 15.33
N GLN A 84 32.36 -2.74 15.35
CA GLN A 84 32.15 -1.31 15.32
C GLN A 84 31.63 -0.89 13.94
N LYS A 85 30.50 -0.17 13.91
CA LYS A 85 29.99 0.41 12.66
C LYS A 85 31.02 1.35 12.06
N SER A 86 31.24 1.26 10.76
CA SER A 86 32.11 2.17 10.01
C SER A 86 31.55 3.61 10.02
N ALA A 87 32.39 4.59 9.71
CA ALA A 87 31.96 5.98 9.56
C ALA A 87 30.85 6.12 8.50
N THR A 88 30.95 5.36 7.40
CA THR A 88 29.95 5.33 6.32
C THR A 88 28.60 4.82 6.81
N GLU A 89 28.56 3.74 7.58
CA GLU A 89 27.30 3.20 8.12
C GLU A 89 26.65 4.14 9.13
N LYS A 90 27.45 4.84 9.95
CA LYS A 90 26.93 5.87 10.85
C LYS A 90 26.32 7.02 10.05
N ARG A 91 27.00 7.48 8.99
CA ARG A 91 26.50 8.54 8.10
C ARG A 91 25.21 8.12 7.38
N LEU A 92 25.14 6.88 6.89
CA LEU A 92 23.95 6.35 6.23
C LEU A 92 22.74 6.36 7.16
N ASN A 93 22.89 5.89 8.40
CA ASN A 93 21.80 5.90 9.38
C ASN A 93 21.37 7.34 9.70
N ALA A 94 22.32 8.26 9.93
CA ALA A 94 22.00 9.66 10.18
C ALA A 94 21.32 10.37 9.00
N VAL A 95 21.56 9.94 7.75
CA VAL A 95 20.83 10.46 6.59
C VAL A 95 19.41 9.87 6.53
N ARG A 96 19.24 8.57 6.80
CA ARG A 96 17.93 7.92 6.87
C ARG A 96 17.04 8.52 7.95
N ASP A 97 17.60 8.76 9.14
CA ASP A 97 16.86 9.36 10.26
C ASP A 97 16.40 10.79 9.92
N ARG A 98 17.26 11.56 9.23
CA ARG A 98 16.89 12.90 8.73
C ARG A 98 15.82 12.86 7.66
N LEU A 99 15.89 11.92 6.73
CA LEU A 99 14.87 11.73 5.69
C LEU A 99 13.51 11.40 6.33
N ALA A 100 13.48 10.42 7.25
CA ALA A 100 12.25 10.04 7.94
C ALA A 100 11.63 11.20 8.72
N LYS A 101 12.47 12.04 9.34
CA LYS A 101 12.00 13.24 10.03
C LYS A 101 11.37 14.26 9.06
N LEU A 102 12.06 14.55 7.95
CA LEU A 102 11.56 15.46 6.91
C LEU A 102 10.25 14.95 6.30
N GLU A 103 10.16 13.66 6.01
CA GLU A 103 8.94 13.04 5.49
C GLU A 103 7.77 13.14 6.49
N GLY A 104 8.05 13.02 7.79
CA GLY A 104 7.05 13.19 8.84
C GLY A 104 6.58 14.64 9.07
N GLU A 105 7.35 15.63 8.62
CA GLU A 105 6.98 17.05 8.69
C GLU A 105 6.05 17.48 7.55
N VAL A 106 5.98 16.70 6.46
CA VAL A 106 5.12 16.99 5.31
C VAL A 106 3.78 16.27 5.46
N PRO A 107 2.65 16.99 5.56
CA PRO A 107 1.32 16.37 5.54
C PRO A 107 1.13 15.63 4.21
N THR A 108 0.85 14.33 4.29
CA THR A 108 0.58 13.51 3.11
C THR A 108 -0.92 13.27 2.96
N THR A 109 -1.38 13.23 1.72
CA THR A 109 -2.76 12.84 1.38
C THR A 109 -2.72 11.73 0.35
N MET A 110 -3.67 10.81 0.46
CA MET A 110 -3.84 9.77 -0.56
C MET A 110 -4.36 10.42 -1.84
N ILE A 111 -3.66 10.18 -2.95
CA ILE A 111 -4.11 10.55 -4.29
C ILE A 111 -4.36 9.28 -5.11
N MET A 112 -5.32 9.35 -6.03
CA MET A 112 -5.46 8.32 -7.06
C MET A 112 -4.54 8.67 -8.23
N GLY A 113 -3.63 7.75 -8.56
CA GLY A 113 -2.79 7.83 -9.75
C GLY A 113 -3.10 6.71 -10.73
N GLU A 114 -2.75 6.91 -12.00
CA GLU A 114 -2.76 5.84 -12.99
C GLU A 114 -1.56 4.92 -12.78
N LEU A 115 -1.78 3.61 -12.80
CA LEU A 115 -0.71 2.61 -12.70
C LEU A 115 0.13 2.62 -13.98
N THR A 116 1.46 2.54 -13.82
CA THR A 116 2.40 2.36 -14.93
C THR A 116 3.21 1.07 -14.69
N PRO A 117 2.98 -0.01 -15.48
CA PRO A 117 2.03 -0.10 -16.60
C PRO A 117 0.56 -0.18 -16.16
N PRO A 118 -0.40 0.16 -17.03
CA PRO A 118 -1.83 0.06 -16.73
C PRO A 118 -2.24 -1.37 -16.36
N ARG A 119 -3.21 -1.51 -15.46
CA ARG A 119 -3.79 -2.81 -15.12
C ARG A 119 -4.57 -3.34 -16.33
N LYS A 120 -4.24 -4.56 -16.77
CA LYS A 120 -5.03 -5.29 -17.75
C LYS A 120 -6.44 -5.56 -17.23
N THR A 121 -7.44 -5.27 -18.03
CA THR A 121 -8.85 -5.43 -17.68
C THR A 121 -9.51 -6.31 -18.73
N PHE A 122 -10.42 -7.19 -18.31
CA PHE A 122 -11.04 -8.17 -19.19
C PHE A 122 -12.57 -8.10 -19.09
N VAL A 123 -13.26 -8.50 -20.16
CA VAL A 123 -14.71 -8.70 -20.12
C VAL A 123 -15.02 -9.84 -19.13
N LEU A 124 -16.02 -9.66 -18.28
CA LEU A 124 -16.42 -10.68 -17.30
C LEU A 124 -17.44 -11.65 -17.89
N ALA A 125 -17.25 -12.96 -17.67
CA ALA A 125 -18.19 -13.98 -18.09
C ALA A 125 -19.52 -13.78 -17.36
N ARG A 126 -20.56 -13.38 -18.11
CA ARG A 126 -21.90 -13.05 -17.57
C ARG A 126 -21.87 -12.01 -16.43
N GLY A 127 -20.84 -11.16 -16.39
CA GLY A 127 -20.69 -10.13 -15.35
C GLY A 127 -20.18 -10.63 -14.00
N GLN A 128 -19.73 -11.90 -13.87
CA GLN A 128 -19.16 -12.40 -12.62
C GLN A 128 -17.74 -11.88 -12.39
N TYR A 129 -17.51 -11.20 -11.26
CA TYR A 129 -16.27 -10.47 -10.97
C TYR A 129 -15.03 -11.36 -10.83
N ASP A 130 -15.22 -12.62 -10.47
CA ASP A 130 -14.19 -13.64 -10.29
C ASP A 130 -13.98 -14.50 -11.55
N GLN A 131 -14.74 -14.24 -12.63
CA GLN A 131 -14.63 -14.97 -13.90
C GLN A 131 -14.27 -14.02 -15.06
N PRO A 132 -13.03 -13.50 -15.12
CA PRO A 132 -12.56 -12.78 -16.28
C PRO A 132 -12.49 -13.71 -17.49
N SER A 133 -12.97 -13.23 -18.64
CA SER A 133 -12.79 -13.90 -19.93
C SER A 133 -11.41 -13.59 -20.52
N GLU A 134 -11.13 -14.15 -21.70
CA GLU A 134 -9.89 -13.91 -22.45
C GLU A 134 -9.89 -12.57 -23.21
N ILE A 135 -11.04 -11.85 -23.25
CA ILE A 135 -11.18 -10.61 -24.01
C ILE A 135 -10.64 -9.44 -23.17
N GLU A 136 -9.42 -9.00 -23.48
CA GLU A 136 -8.83 -7.79 -22.89
C GLU A 136 -9.52 -6.53 -23.44
N VAL A 137 -9.84 -5.59 -22.55
CA VAL A 137 -10.43 -4.29 -22.89
C VAL A 137 -9.51 -3.16 -22.44
N GLY A 138 -9.31 -2.22 -23.35
CA GLY A 138 -8.56 -0.99 -23.09
C GLY A 138 -9.49 0.21 -22.84
N VAL A 139 -8.88 1.36 -22.54
CA VAL A 139 -9.63 2.63 -22.47
C VAL A 139 -10.25 2.95 -23.83
N GLY A 140 -11.55 3.20 -23.83
CA GLY A 140 -12.31 3.51 -25.03
C GLY A 140 -13.79 3.73 -24.72
N LEU A 141 -14.59 3.84 -25.79
CA LEU A 141 -16.04 3.91 -25.71
C LEU A 141 -16.64 2.57 -26.16
N PRO A 142 -17.77 2.14 -25.58
CA PRO A 142 -18.62 1.14 -26.21
C PRO A 142 -18.94 1.58 -27.65
N GLY A 143 -18.85 0.66 -28.62
CA GLY A 143 -19.05 1.01 -30.03
C GLY A 143 -20.43 1.63 -30.34
N ALA A 144 -21.44 1.33 -29.52
CA ALA A 144 -22.77 1.94 -29.62
C ALA A 144 -22.80 3.45 -29.31
N LEU A 145 -21.80 3.97 -28.59
CA LEU A 145 -21.67 5.40 -28.25
C LEU A 145 -20.80 6.16 -29.25
N GLY A 146 -20.30 5.50 -30.30
CA GLY A 146 -19.48 6.10 -31.34
C GLY A 146 -17.99 5.78 -31.20
N GLN A 147 -17.16 6.64 -31.79
CA GLN A 147 -15.71 6.43 -31.88
C GLN A 147 -14.94 7.41 -31.00
N TRP A 148 -13.83 6.94 -30.44
CA TRP A 148 -12.91 7.79 -29.70
C TRP A 148 -12.20 8.77 -30.65
N PRO A 149 -12.25 10.09 -30.42
CA PRO A 149 -11.55 11.06 -31.25
C PRO A 149 -10.04 10.82 -31.27
N ALA A 150 -9.42 10.90 -32.45
CA ALA A 150 -8.00 10.58 -32.62
C ALA A 150 -7.07 11.59 -31.93
N ASP A 151 -7.54 12.80 -31.66
CA ASP A 151 -6.80 13.96 -31.17
C ASP A 151 -6.83 14.14 -29.65
N ILE A 152 -7.46 13.21 -28.91
CA ILE A 152 -7.55 13.28 -27.44
C ILE A 152 -6.93 12.05 -26.76
N PRO A 153 -6.25 12.23 -25.61
CA PRO A 153 -5.57 11.14 -24.92
C PRO A 153 -6.56 10.07 -24.46
N ARG A 154 -6.20 8.79 -24.54
CA ARG A 154 -7.02 7.66 -24.05
C ARG A 154 -6.93 7.49 -22.54
N ASN A 155 -7.43 8.48 -21.82
CA ASN A 155 -7.51 8.50 -20.36
C ASN A 155 -8.75 9.27 -19.89
N ARG A 156 -8.86 9.53 -18.58
CA ARG A 156 -10.01 10.24 -17.99
C ARG A 156 -10.19 11.65 -18.57
N LEU A 157 -9.09 12.35 -18.88
CA LEU A 157 -9.14 13.67 -19.50
C LEU A 157 -9.74 13.61 -20.91
N GLY A 158 -9.36 12.60 -21.71
CA GLY A 158 -9.98 12.42 -23.03
C GLY A 158 -11.46 12.06 -22.94
N LEU A 159 -11.87 11.23 -21.98
CA LEU A 159 -13.30 10.94 -21.77
C LEU A 159 -14.08 12.22 -21.47
N ALA A 160 -13.54 13.09 -20.60
CA ALA A 160 -14.17 14.37 -20.26
C ALA A 160 -14.27 15.30 -21.50
N LYS A 161 -13.22 15.37 -22.32
CA LYS A 161 -13.25 16.13 -23.59
C LYS A 161 -14.29 15.57 -24.56
N TRP A 162 -14.41 14.24 -24.67
CA TRP A 162 -15.41 13.60 -25.52
C TRP A 162 -16.84 13.84 -25.04
N LEU A 163 -17.09 13.79 -23.72
CA LEU A 163 -18.41 14.04 -23.14
C LEU A 163 -18.94 15.44 -23.50
N ALA A 164 -18.06 16.45 -23.56
CA ALA A 164 -18.40 17.82 -23.92
C ALA A 164 -18.15 18.15 -25.41
N SER A 165 -17.84 17.14 -26.23
CA SER A 165 -17.57 17.31 -27.66
C SER A 165 -18.84 17.64 -28.44
N GLU A 166 -18.72 18.46 -29.48
CA GLU A 166 -19.81 18.74 -30.43
C GLU A 166 -20.26 17.48 -31.18
N THR A 167 -19.41 16.46 -31.26
CA THR A 167 -19.73 15.16 -31.87
C THR A 167 -20.56 14.25 -30.97
N ASN A 168 -20.76 14.61 -29.69
CA ASN A 168 -21.61 13.88 -28.76
C ASN A 168 -22.86 14.73 -28.41
N PRO A 169 -23.97 14.56 -29.15
CA PRO A 169 -25.17 15.38 -28.94
C PRO A 169 -25.93 15.03 -27.65
N LEU A 170 -25.68 13.86 -27.05
CA LEU A 170 -26.45 13.36 -25.92
C LEU A 170 -26.30 14.26 -24.68
N THR A 171 -25.07 14.64 -24.35
CA THR A 171 -24.78 15.45 -23.15
C THR A 171 -25.55 16.78 -23.16
N ALA A 172 -25.58 17.45 -24.32
CA ALA A 172 -26.30 18.71 -24.46
C ALA A 172 -27.82 18.51 -24.38
N ARG A 173 -28.37 17.48 -25.05
CA ARG A 173 -29.81 17.15 -25.00
C ARG A 173 -30.28 16.86 -23.57
N VAL A 174 -29.55 16.05 -22.83
CA VAL A 174 -29.88 15.74 -21.42
C VAL A 174 -29.84 17.00 -20.56
N THR A 175 -28.80 17.81 -20.70
CA THR A 175 -28.64 19.03 -19.91
C THR A 175 -29.77 20.02 -20.16
N VAL A 176 -30.07 20.29 -21.43
CA VAL A 176 -31.16 21.19 -21.83
C VAL A 176 -32.51 20.68 -21.35
N ASN A 177 -32.76 19.37 -21.44
CA ASN A 177 -34.02 18.81 -20.97
C ASN A 177 -34.21 18.98 -19.45
N ARG A 178 -33.13 18.84 -18.68
CA ARG A 178 -33.13 19.11 -17.23
C ARG A 178 -33.37 20.60 -16.95
N LEU A 179 -32.72 21.50 -17.69
CA LEU A 179 -32.99 22.95 -17.59
C LEU A 179 -34.46 23.24 -17.88
N TRP A 180 -35.00 22.70 -18.97
CA TRP A 180 -36.41 22.86 -19.34
C TRP A 180 -37.35 22.36 -18.24
N GLN A 181 -37.10 21.16 -17.71
CA GLN A 181 -37.89 20.61 -16.61
C GLN A 181 -37.87 21.51 -15.38
N MET A 182 -36.73 22.11 -15.02
CA MET A 182 -36.65 23.01 -13.86
C MET A 182 -37.53 24.26 -14.02
N HIS A 183 -37.73 24.75 -15.25
CA HIS A 183 -38.56 25.93 -15.52
C HIS A 183 -40.04 25.59 -15.69
N PHE A 184 -40.36 24.48 -16.36
CA PHE A 184 -41.72 24.13 -16.79
C PHE A 184 -42.32 22.95 -16.04
N GLY A 185 -41.60 22.36 -15.08
CA GLY A 185 -42.02 21.21 -14.26
C GLY A 185 -41.93 19.85 -14.98
N THR A 186 -41.97 19.81 -16.31
CA THR A 186 -41.86 18.59 -17.13
C THR A 186 -40.85 18.82 -18.24
N GLY A 187 -39.92 17.88 -18.45
CA GLY A 187 -38.97 17.91 -19.57
C GLY A 187 -39.64 17.71 -20.93
N ILE A 188 -38.98 18.13 -22.01
CA ILE A 188 -39.37 17.79 -23.39
C ILE A 188 -39.38 16.26 -23.57
N VAL A 189 -38.39 15.60 -22.97
CA VAL A 189 -38.40 14.16 -22.63
C VAL A 189 -38.81 14.05 -21.17
N LYS A 190 -39.96 13.42 -20.90
CA LYS A 190 -40.51 13.31 -19.54
C LYS A 190 -39.68 12.39 -18.64
N SER A 191 -39.11 11.33 -19.20
CA SER A 191 -38.17 10.42 -18.53
C SER A 191 -36.79 11.05 -18.43
N VAL A 192 -36.65 12.05 -17.54
CA VAL A 192 -35.42 12.86 -17.47
C VAL A 192 -34.15 12.06 -17.18
N GLU A 193 -34.27 10.91 -16.51
CA GLU A 193 -33.16 10.01 -16.21
C GLU A 193 -32.88 8.95 -17.29
N ASP A 194 -33.71 8.86 -18.33
CA ASP A 194 -33.54 7.87 -19.40
C ASP A 194 -33.82 8.46 -20.79
N PHE A 195 -32.74 8.61 -21.55
CA PHE A 195 -32.73 9.03 -22.97
C PHE A 195 -32.48 7.85 -23.93
N GLY A 196 -32.45 6.62 -23.39
CA GLY A 196 -32.26 5.38 -24.11
C GLY A 196 -33.58 4.73 -24.51
N ALA A 197 -33.51 3.43 -24.84
CA ALA A 197 -34.64 2.67 -25.38
C ALA A 197 -35.81 2.45 -24.41
N GLN A 198 -35.61 2.70 -23.11
CA GLN A 198 -36.65 2.60 -22.08
C GLN A 198 -37.24 3.97 -21.71
N GLY A 199 -36.69 5.06 -22.26
CA GLY A 199 -37.20 6.42 -22.10
C GLY A 199 -38.42 6.73 -22.96
N GLU A 200 -39.15 7.78 -22.57
CA GLU A 200 -40.21 8.36 -23.39
C GLU A 200 -39.63 9.15 -24.56
N TRP A 201 -40.36 9.19 -25.68
CA TRP A 201 -39.96 10.00 -26.82
C TRP A 201 -40.09 11.50 -26.50
N PRO A 202 -39.19 12.36 -27.05
CA PRO A 202 -39.33 13.80 -26.91
C PRO A 202 -40.65 14.27 -27.50
N THR A 203 -41.42 15.07 -26.76
CA THR A 203 -42.66 15.68 -27.25
C THR A 203 -42.40 16.62 -28.43
N HIS A 204 -41.26 17.32 -28.42
CA HIS A 204 -40.85 18.28 -29.45
C HIS A 204 -39.37 18.04 -29.81
N PRO A 205 -39.05 17.03 -30.64
CA PRO A 205 -37.66 16.64 -30.92
C PRO A 205 -36.86 17.75 -31.62
N GLY A 206 -37.49 18.48 -32.56
CA GLY A 206 -36.82 19.60 -33.24
C GLY A 206 -36.44 20.75 -32.30
N LEU A 207 -37.28 21.03 -31.29
CA LEU A 207 -36.99 22.03 -30.26
C LEU A 207 -35.83 21.60 -29.37
N LEU A 208 -35.83 20.33 -28.93
CA LEU A 208 -34.75 19.76 -28.14
C LEU A 208 -33.41 19.83 -28.89
N ASP A 209 -33.42 19.49 -30.18
CA ASP A 209 -32.22 19.50 -31.02
C ASP A 209 -31.70 20.92 -31.26
N TRP A 210 -32.62 21.87 -31.46
CA TRP A 210 -32.28 23.28 -31.59
C TRP A 210 -31.65 23.82 -30.30
N LEU A 211 -32.32 23.63 -29.15
CA LEU A 211 -31.82 24.10 -27.85
C LEU A 211 -30.48 23.45 -27.47
N ALA A 212 -30.30 22.15 -27.73
CA ALA A 212 -29.03 21.45 -27.49
C ALA A 212 -27.89 22.01 -28.35
N THR A 213 -28.18 22.30 -29.62
CA THR A 213 -27.21 22.89 -30.55
C THR A 213 -26.83 24.31 -30.13
N GLU A 214 -27.81 25.13 -29.75
CA GLU A 214 -27.56 26.49 -29.26
C GLU A 214 -26.78 26.49 -27.94
N PHE A 215 -27.06 25.53 -27.05
CA PHE A 215 -26.31 25.39 -25.82
C PHE A 215 -24.82 25.11 -26.08
N ILE A 216 -24.50 24.24 -27.04
CA ILE A 216 -23.11 24.00 -27.49
C ILE A 216 -22.50 25.26 -28.13
N ARG A 217 -23.23 25.94 -29.03
CA ARG A 217 -22.78 27.17 -29.71
C ARG A 217 -22.45 28.30 -28.74
N SER A 218 -23.25 28.41 -27.67
CA SER A 218 -23.03 29.37 -26.57
C SER A 218 -21.83 29.01 -25.67
N LYS A 219 -21.08 27.94 -26.00
CA LYS A 219 -20.00 27.39 -25.20
C LYS A 219 -20.45 26.93 -23.82
N TRP A 220 -21.58 26.22 -23.77
CA TRP A 220 -22.16 25.64 -22.55
C TRP A 220 -22.56 26.72 -21.51
N ASN A 221 -22.95 27.91 -21.98
CA ASN A 221 -23.33 29.01 -21.11
C ASN A 221 -24.72 28.80 -20.51
N GLN A 222 -24.75 28.36 -19.25
CA GLN A 222 -26.00 28.14 -18.52
C GLN A 222 -26.89 29.38 -18.48
N LYS A 223 -26.32 30.58 -18.28
CA LYS A 223 -27.05 31.87 -18.19
C LYS A 223 -27.65 32.32 -19.52
N ALA A 224 -27.22 31.78 -20.64
CA ALA A 224 -27.87 32.06 -21.92
C ALA A 224 -29.17 31.26 -22.09
N MET A 225 -29.35 30.21 -21.29
CA MET A 225 -30.49 29.29 -21.35
C MET A 225 -31.56 29.57 -20.27
N HIS A 226 -31.30 30.49 -19.32
CA HIS A 226 -32.22 30.89 -18.25
C HIS A 226 -32.12 32.40 -17.94
#